data_AF-A0A512AIM8-F1
#
_entry.id   AF-A0A512AIM8-F1
#
_cell.length_a   1.000
_cell.length_b   1.000
_cell.length_c   1.000
_cell.angle_alpha   90.00
_cell.angle_beta   90.00
_cell.angle_gamma   90.00
#
_symmetry.space_group_name_H-M   'P 1'
#
loop_
_entity.id
_entity.type
_entity.pdbx_description
1 polymer ?
#
loop_
_entity_poly.entity_id
_entity_poly.type
_entity_poly.pdbx_seq_one_letter_code
_entity_poly.pdbx_strand_id
1 'polypeptide(L)'
;MKLARTRPLALHLCFERLNARPEWLESWLLGWALLLAWGAFAFFIFPPAAAVPAQAVFFAGLFPWILLPVVQASGSKPCGQR
;
A
#
# COMPACT_ATOMS: atom_id res chain seq x y z
N MET A 1 -32.65 28.80 1.59
CA MET A 1 -31.33 28.19 1.89
C MET A 1 -30.99 27.20 0.78
N LYS A 2 -29.97 27.46 -0.05
CA LYS A 2 -29.50 26.52 -1.08
C LYS A 2 -28.57 25.51 -0.38
N LEU A 3 -29.02 24.26 -0.25
CA LEU A 3 -28.17 23.14 0.17
C LEU A 3 -27.06 22.96 -0.86
N ALA A 4 -25.82 23.28 -0.47
CA ALA A 4 -24.64 22.97 -1.25
C ALA A 4 -24.54 21.44 -1.36
N ARG A 5 -24.86 20.90 -2.54
CA ARG A 5 -24.70 19.49 -2.87
C ARG A 5 -23.19 19.20 -2.90
N THR A 6 -22.65 18.67 -1.81
CA THR A 6 -21.31 18.11 -1.77
C THR A 6 -21.25 16.99 -2.80
N ARG A 7 -20.58 17.22 -3.93
CA ARG A 7 -20.29 16.14 -4.88
C ARG A 7 -19.43 15.12 -4.13
N PRO A 8 -19.76 13.82 -4.18
CA PRO A 8 -18.87 12.82 -3.61
C PRO A 8 -17.51 12.95 -4.31
N LEU A 9 -16.44 13.07 -3.54
CA LEU A 9 -15.08 12.94 -4.05
C LEU A 9 -14.96 11.54 -4.65
N ALA A 10 -15.20 11.41 -5.95
CA ALA A 10 -14.97 10.18 -6.67
C ALA A 10 -13.45 9.95 -6.71
N LEU A 11 -12.98 8.97 -5.94
CA LEU A 11 -11.60 8.52 -6.00
C LEU A 11 -11.43 7.68 -7.26
N HIS A 12 -10.55 8.10 -8.16
CA HIS A 12 -10.21 7.35 -9.36
C HIS A 12 -8.81 6.74 -9.20
N LEU A 13 -8.66 5.47 -9.57
CA LEU A 13 -7.37 4.76 -9.57
C LEU A 13 -6.83 4.72 -11.00
N CYS A 14 -5.73 5.41 -11.24
CA CYS A 14 -5.06 5.50 -12.53
C CYS A 14 -3.65 4.92 -12.45
N PHE A 15 -3.54 3.60 -12.62
CA PHE A 15 -2.26 2.88 -12.59
C PHE A 15 -1.32 3.28 -13.74
N GLU A 16 -1.83 3.89 -14.82
CA GLU A 16 -1.01 4.39 -15.92
C GLU A 16 -0.03 5.49 -15.50
N ARG A 17 -0.34 6.24 -14.42
CA ARG A 17 0.58 7.24 -13.84
C ARG A 17 1.83 6.63 -13.23
N LEU A 18 1.74 5.37 -12.77
CA LEU A 18 2.87 4.65 -12.19
C LEU A 18 3.93 4.33 -13.25
N ASN A 19 3.53 4.21 -14.52
CA ASN A 19 4.46 3.93 -15.62
C ASN A 19 5.48 5.07 -15.86
N ALA A 20 5.20 6.28 -15.39
CA ALA A 20 6.10 7.42 -15.49
C ALA A 20 7.24 7.43 -14.45
N ARG A 21 7.22 6.51 -13.47
CA ARG A 21 8.12 6.49 -12.31
C ARG A 21 8.52 5.07 -11.91
N PRO A 22 9.34 4.36 -12.69
CA PRO A 22 9.60 2.93 -12.49
C PRO A 22 10.12 2.55 -11.09
N GLU A 23 10.67 3.50 -10.34
CA GLU A 23 11.15 3.32 -8.96
C GLU A 23 10.06 2.83 -7.98
N TRP A 24 8.77 3.04 -8.26
CA TRP A 24 7.70 2.54 -7.40
C TRP A 24 7.69 1.01 -7.35
N LEU A 25 8.03 0.34 -8.46
CA LEU A 25 7.98 -1.11 -8.57
C LEU A 25 9.09 -1.76 -7.76
N GLU A 26 10.31 -1.23 -7.86
CA GLU A 26 11.45 -1.69 -7.06
C GLU A 26 11.17 -1.54 -5.56
N SER A 27 10.68 -0.36 -5.16
CA SER A 27 10.30 -0.09 -3.77
C SER A 27 9.18 -1.03 -3.28
N TRP A 28 8.19 -1.30 -4.13
CA TRP A 28 7.09 -2.20 -3.79
C TRP A 28 7.54 -3.65 -3.67
N LEU A 29 8.39 -4.12 -4.58
CA LEU A 29 9.00 -5.46 -4.53
C LEU A 29 9.90 -5.62 -3.30
N LEU A 30 10.65 -4.59 -2.92
CA LEU A 30 11.44 -4.56 -1.67
C LEU A 30 10.54 -4.73 -0.44
N GLY A 31 9.39 -4.06 -0.40
CA GLY A 31 8.38 -4.27 0.65
C GLY A 31 7.96 -5.74 0.75
N TRP A 32 7.57 -6.36 -0.37
CA TRP A 32 7.19 -7.78 -0.36
C TRP A 32 8.34 -8.72 0.03
N ALA A 33 9.57 -8.44 -0.42
CA ALA A 33 10.74 -9.22 -0.05
C ALA A 33 10.99 -9.15 1.47
N LEU A 34 10.85 -7.97 2.08
CA LEU A 34 10.95 -7.79 3.52
C LEU A 34 9.86 -8.54 4.28
N LEU A 35 8.62 -8.56 3.77
CA LEU A 35 7.53 -9.34 4.37
C LEU A 35 7.82 -10.83 4.40
N LEU A 36 8.32 -11.37 3.29
CA LEU A 36 8.67 -12.79 3.18
C LEU A 36 9.86 -13.14 4.06
N ALA A 37 10.91 -12.30 4.05
CA ALA A 37 12.09 -12.49 4.89
C ALA A 37 11.73 -12.46 6.38
N TRP A 38 10.90 -11.50 6.80
CA TRP A 38 10.40 -11.44 8.17
C TRP A 38 9.52 -12.64 8.52
N GLY A 39 8.62 -13.07 7.63
CA GLY A 39 7.79 -14.25 7.86
C GLY A 39 8.61 -15.52 8.10
N ALA A 40 9.65 -15.73 7.27
CA ALA A 40 10.58 -16.85 7.47
C ALA A 40 11.34 -16.71 8.79
N PHE A 41 11.93 -15.53 9.05
CA PHE A 41 12.64 -15.26 10.31
C PHE A 41 11.74 -15.50 11.53
N ALA A 42 10.51 -15.01 11.49
CA ALA A 42 9.60 -15.10 12.62
C ALA A 42 9.17 -16.53 12.90
N PHE A 43 8.98 -17.34 11.85
CA PHE A 43 8.68 -18.76 11.95
C PHE A 43 9.81 -19.56 12.61
N PHE A 44 11.09 -19.27 12.30
CA PHE A 44 12.23 -20.00 12.84
C PHE A 44 12.67 -19.52 14.23
N ILE A 45 12.47 -18.25 14.56
CA ILE A 45 13.08 -17.63 15.74
C ILE A 45 12.08 -17.43 16.89
N PHE A 46 10.83 -17.06 16.62
CA PHE A 46 9.89 -16.81 17.70
C PHE A 46 9.25 -18.10 18.21
N PRO A 47 9.05 -18.23 19.54
CA PRO A 47 8.20 -19.27 20.07
C PRO A 47 6.77 -19.13 19.53
N PRO A 48 6.00 -20.22 19.37
CA PRO A 48 4.67 -20.19 18.73
C PRO A 48 3.71 -19.15 19.32
N ALA A 49 3.79 -18.91 20.63
CA ALA A 49 2.96 -17.92 21.33
C ALA A 49 3.29 -16.46 20.93
N ALA A 50 4.51 -16.18 20.48
CA ALA A 50 4.97 -14.85 20.10
C ALA A 50 5.03 -14.63 18.58
N ALA A 51 5.03 -15.71 17.77
CA ALA A 51 5.16 -15.62 16.33
C ALA A 51 4.00 -14.82 15.68
N VAL A 52 2.76 -15.09 16.06
CA VAL A 52 1.57 -14.38 15.54
C VAL A 52 1.58 -12.89 15.88
N PRO A 53 1.75 -12.45 17.14
CA PRO A 53 1.80 -11.01 17.45
C PRO A 53 3.02 -10.32 16.83
N ALA A 54 4.18 -10.98 16.74
CA ALA A 54 5.34 -10.43 16.04
C ALA A 54 5.06 -10.20 14.54
N GLN A 55 4.34 -11.14 13.90
CA GLN A 55 3.92 -11.00 12.50
C GLN A 55 2.93 -9.84 12.33
N ALA A 56 1.98 -9.67 13.26
CA ALA A 56 0.98 -8.62 13.20
C ALA A 56 1.60 -7.21 13.33
N VAL A 57 2.54 -7.04 14.27
CA VAL A 57 3.25 -5.76 14.47
C VAL A 57 4.08 -5.40 13.24
N PHE A 58 4.82 -6.36 12.69
CA PHE A 58 5.61 -6.13 11.50
C PHE A 58 4.73 -5.80 10.29
N PHE A 59 3.65 -6.55 10.09
CA PHE A 59 2.69 -6.28 9.02
C PHE A 59 2.08 -4.88 9.17
N ALA A 60 1.67 -4.47 10.37
CA ALA A 60 1.11 -3.14 10.61
C ALA A 60 2.07 -2.01 10.21
N GLY A 61 3.38 -2.17 10.44
CA GLY A 61 4.40 -1.20 10.03
C GLY A 61 4.68 -1.21 8.52
N LEU A 62 4.64 -2.38 7.89
CA LEU A 62 4.97 -2.55 6.47
C LEU A 62 3.77 -2.32 5.53
N PHE A 63 2.55 -2.50 6.02
CA PHE A 63 1.31 -2.38 5.25
C PHE A 63 1.15 -1.02 4.54
N PRO A 64 1.49 0.14 5.15
CA PRO A 64 1.48 1.42 4.45
C PRO A 64 2.39 1.45 3.21
N TRP A 65 3.53 0.76 3.25
CA TRP A 65 4.45 0.65 2.11
C TRP A 65 3.82 -0.17 0.99
N ILE A 66 3.21 -1.31 1.30
CA ILE A 66 2.54 -2.18 0.31
C ILE A 66 1.41 -1.43 -0.41
N LEU A 67 0.73 -0.49 0.27
CA LEU A 67 -0.34 0.33 -0.28
C LEU A 67 0.13 1.55 -1.10
N LEU A 68 1.42 1.88 -1.10
CA LEU A 68 1.96 3.04 -1.83
C LEU A 68 1.52 3.11 -3.29
N PRO A 69 1.50 2.02 -4.09
CA PRO A 69 1.07 2.09 -5.48
C PRO A 69 -0.40 2.48 -5.63
N VAL A 70 -1.26 2.05 -4.69
CA VAL A 70 -2.69 2.41 -4.69
C VAL A 70 -2.86 3.89 -4.38
N VAL A 71 -2.10 4.41 -3.41
CA VAL A 71 -2.10 5.84 -3.07
C VAL A 71 -1.56 6.67 -4.24
N GLN A 72 -0.45 6.25 -4.85
CA GLN A 72 0.15 6.94 -6.00
C GLN A 72 -0.72 6.87 -7.26
N ALA A 73 -1.47 5.78 -7.44
CA ALA A 73 -2.47 5.66 -8.50
C ALA A 73 -3.74 6.47 -8.22
N SER A 74 -4.02 6.80 -6.95
CA SER A 74 -5.25 7.51 -6.59
C SER A 74 -5.21 9.00 -7.00
N GLY A 75 -6.34 9.49 -7.49
CA GLY A 75 -6.50 10.88 -7.88
C GLY A 75 -7.96 11.32 -7.86
N SER A 76 -8.16 12.63 -7.78
CA SER A 76 -9.49 13.27 -7.81
C SER A 76 -10.04 13.47 -9.22
N LYS A 77 -9.26 13.17 -10.26
CA LYS A 77 -9.62 13.31 -11.67
C LYS A 77 -9.61 11.95 -12.37
N PRO A 78 -10.55 11.69 -13.31
CA PRO A 78 -10.52 10.52 -14.18
C PRO A 78 -9.21 10.46 -14.99
N CYS A 79 -8.79 9.25 -15.34
CA CYS A 79 -7.60 9.03 -16.17
C CYS A 79 -7.79 9.71 -17.54
N GLY A 80 -6.77 10.44 -18.01
CA GLY A 80 -6.81 11.14 -19.30
C GLY A 80 -7.27 12.60 -19.28
N GLN A 81 -7.80 13.12 -18.16
CA GLN A 81 -8.06 14.57 -18.02
C GLN A 81 -6.97 15.21 -17.14
N ARG A 82 -5.99 15.87 -17.79
CA ARG A 82 -5.01 16.72 -17.09
C ARG A 82 -5.67 17.99 -16.57
#